data_AF-A0A355DBJ7-F1
#
_entry.id   AF-A0A355DBJ7-F1
#
_cell.length_a   1.000
_cell.length_b   1.000
_cell.length_c   1.000
_cell.angle_alpha   90.00
_cell.angle_beta   90.00
_cell.angle_gamma   90.00
#
_symmetry.space_group_name_H-M   'P 1'
#
loop_
_entity.id
_entity.type
_entity.pdbx_description
1 polymer ?
#
loop_
_entity_poly.entity_id
_entity_poly.type
_entity_poly.pdbx_seq_one_letter_code
_entity_poly.pdbx_strand_id
1 'polypeptide(L)' 'MSDPDVPPSALSGDVTLPAVLRDVEPVRSVRTPIRLEYSVTAGSAAEAYLRAYAEKRIVGHRSPV' A
#
# COMPACT_ATOMS: atom_id res chain seq x y z
N MET A 1 -2.74 -15.86 4.45
CA MET A 1 -1.78 -14.88 3.92
C MET A 1 -1.38 -15.39 2.56
N SER A 2 -1.83 -14.76 1.48
CA SER A 2 -1.56 -15.25 0.12
C SER A 2 -0.10 -14.97 -0.24
N ASP A 3 0.56 -15.97 -0.82
CA ASP A 3 1.93 -15.88 -1.30
C ASP A 3 1.99 -14.87 -2.47
N PRO A 4 2.81 -13.81 -2.37
CA PRO A 4 2.93 -12.81 -3.43
C PRO A 4 3.55 -13.34 -4.73
N ASP A 5 4.21 -14.51 -4.70
CA ASP A 5 4.82 -15.12 -5.88
C ASP A 5 3.82 -15.96 -6.70
N VAL A 6 2.59 -16.16 -6.19
CA VAL A 6 1.54 -16.88 -6.91
C VAL A 6 0.78 -15.90 -7.81
N PRO A 7 0.79 -16.09 -9.14
CA PRO A 7 0.04 -15.22 -10.04
C PRO A 7 -1.48 -15.33 -9.76
N PRO A 8 -2.22 -14.21 -9.77
CA PRO A 8 -3.65 -14.23 -9.48
C PRO A 8 -4.41 -15.06 -10.52
N SER A 9 -5.36 -15.88 -10.07
CA SER A 9 -6.17 -16.76 -10.92
C SER A 9 -6.96 -16.03 -12.01
N ALA A 10 -7.21 -14.73 -11.82
CA ALA A 10 -7.81 -13.85 -12.82
C ALA A 10 -6.95 -13.66 -14.09
N LEU A 11 -5.66 -14.02 -14.05
CA LEU A 11 -4.73 -13.97 -15.18
C LEU A 11 -4.49 -15.35 -15.83
N SER A 12 -5.22 -16.39 -15.41
CA SER A 12 -4.99 -17.76 -15.89
C SER A 12 -5.66 -18.10 -17.24
N GLY A 13 -6.39 -17.17 -17.84
CA GLY A 13 -7.07 -17.37 -19.12
C GLY A 13 -6.20 -16.96 -20.32
N ASP A 14 -6.46 -17.56 -21.49
CA ASP A 14 -5.82 -17.16 -22.75
C ASP A 14 -6.24 -15.74 -23.15
N VAL A 15 -5.24 -14.88 -23.41
CA VAL A 15 -5.46 -13.50 -23.86
C VAL A 15 -5.57 -13.47 -25.38
N THR A 16 -6.74 -13.10 -25.91
CA THR A 16 -6.92 -12.89 -27.35
C THR A 16 -6.43 -11.50 -27.74
N LEU A 17 -5.38 -11.44 -28.57
CA LEU A 17 -4.83 -10.17 -29.05
C LEU A 17 -5.58 -9.63 -30.30
N PRO A 18 -5.81 -8.31 -30.39
CA PRO A 18 -6.31 -7.67 -31.61
C PRO A 18 -5.43 -7.94 -32.83
N ALA A 19 -6.04 -8.05 -34.01
CA ALA A 19 -5.32 -8.37 -35.26
C ALA A 19 -4.20 -7.36 -35.62
N VAL A 20 -4.33 -6.10 -35.19
CA VAL A 20 -3.33 -5.05 -35.39
C VAL A 20 -2.02 -5.29 -34.62
N LEU A 21 -2.03 -6.16 -33.61
CA LEU A 21 -0.86 -6.47 -32.77
C LEU A 21 -0.17 -7.79 -33.15
N ARG A 22 -0.43 -8.34 -34.34
CA ARG A 22 0.14 -9.64 -34.76
C ARG A 22 1.65 -9.60 -35.05
N ASP A 23 2.11 -8.50 -35.64
CA ASP A 23 3.50 -8.36 -36.12
C ASP A 23 4.34 -7.41 -35.25
N VAL A 24 3.83 -7.03 -34.07
CA VAL A 24 4.55 -6.18 -33.12
C VAL A 24 5.26 -7.03 -32.06
N GLU A 25 6.41 -6.55 -31.60
CA GLU A 25 7.15 -7.24 -30.54
C GLU A 25 6.31 -7.34 -29.26
N PRO A 26 6.21 -8.53 -28.63
CA PRO A 26 5.39 -8.71 -27.44
C PRO A 26 5.98 -7.98 -26.24
N VAL A 27 5.15 -7.17 -25.56
CA VAL A 27 5.51 -6.47 -24.34
C VAL A 27 5.71 -7.48 -23.20
N ARG A 28 6.96 -7.68 -22.77
CA ARG A 28 7.33 -8.67 -21.74
C ARG A 28 7.03 -8.24 -20.31
N SER A 29 6.81 -6.95 -20.07
CA SER A 29 6.50 -6.43 -18.75
C SER A 29 5.66 -5.17 -18.87
N VAL A 30 4.43 -5.25 -18.41
CA VAL A 30 3.64 -4.07 -18.07
C VAL A 30 3.98 -3.78 -16.62
N ARG A 31 4.69 -2.68 -16.34
CA ARG A 31 4.82 -2.19 -14.96
C ARG A 31 3.43 -1.75 -14.51
N THR A 32 2.71 -2.63 -13.82
CA THR A 32 1.51 -2.22 -13.10
C THR A 32 1.92 -1.09 -12.16
N PRO A 33 1.32 0.12 -12.26
CA PRO A 33 1.64 1.18 -11.34
C PRO A 33 1.13 0.77 -9.96
N ILE A 34 2.02 0.26 -9.12
CA ILE A 34 1.73 -0.02 -7.72
C ILE A 34 1.91 1.30 -6.98
N ARG A 35 0.82 1.90 -6.52
CA ARG A 35 0.85 3.10 -5.68
C ARG A 35 0.67 2.68 -4.23
N LEU A 36 1.67 2.96 -3.40
CA LEU A 36 1.58 2.76 -1.96
C LEU A 36 1.07 4.06 -1.34
N GLU A 37 -0.15 4.03 -0.83
CA GLU A 37 -0.72 5.14 -0.05
C GLU A 37 -0.40 4.93 1.42
N TYR A 38 0.42 5.83 1.97
CA TYR A 38 0.77 5.82 3.38
C TYR A 38 -0.03 6.88 4.12
N SER A 39 -0.79 6.47 5.13
CA SER A 39 -1.30 7.40 6.15
C SER A 39 -0.27 7.51 7.27
N VAL A 40 0.36 8.68 7.40
CA VAL A 40 1.18 8.98 8.58
C VAL A 40 0.25 9.36 9.72
N THR A 41 0.05 8.46 10.67
CA THR A 41 -0.62 8.76 11.93
C THR A 41 0.40 9.21 12.96
N ALA A 42 0.07 10.21 13.77
CA ALA A 42 0.93 10.58 14.89
C ALA A 42 1.05 9.41 15.88
N GLY A 43 2.23 9.23 16.48
CA GLY A 43 2.40 8.23 17.53
C GLY A 43 1.44 8.49 18.69
N SER A 44 0.90 7.43 19.30
CA SER A 44 -0.12 7.51 20.37
C SER A 44 0.22 8.49 21.49
N ALA A 45 1.51 8.63 21.84
CA ALA A 45 1.98 9.59 22.85
C ALA A 45 1.79 11.05 22.43
N ALA A 46 2.03 11.39 21.16
CA ALA A 46 1.87 12.75 20.64
C ALA A 46 0.39 13.12 20.56
N GLU A 47 -0.47 12.19 20.12
CA GLU A 47 -1.92 12.41 20.12
C GLU A 47 -2.47 12.60 21.53
N ALA A 48 -2.04 11.77 22.49
CA ALA A 48 -2.44 11.89 23.88
C ALA A 48 -2.01 13.24 24.50
N TYR A 49 -0.79 13.69 24.18
CA TYR A 49 -0.31 15.00 24.60
C TYR A 49 -1.17 16.15 24.04
N LEU A 50 -1.41 16.16 22.73
CA LEU A 50 -2.19 17.22 22.07
C LEU A 50 -3.63 17.28 22.60
N ARG A 51 -4.26 16.13 22.85
CA ARG A 51 -5.59 16.05 23.45
C ARG A 51 -5.61 16.63 24.88
N ALA A 52 -4.62 16.27 25.71
CA ALA A 52 -4.51 16.80 27.06
C ALA A 52 -4.19 18.31 27.08
N TYR A 53 -3.42 18.80 26.11
CA TYR A 53 -3.11 20.22 25.98
C TYR A 53 -4.37 21.07 25.77
N ALA A 54 -5.33 20.59 24.97
CA ALA A 54 -6.63 21.23 24.81
C ALA A 54 -7.40 21.36 26.13
N GLU A 55 -7.18 20.43 27.07
CA GLU A 55 -7.74 20.42 28.43
C GLU A 55 -6.85 21.17 29.45
N LYS A 56 -5.83 21.91 28.99
CA LYS A 56 -4.84 22.61 29.84
C LYS A 56 -4.08 21.68 30.79
N ARG A 57 -3.88 20.41 30.39
CA ARG A 57 -3.12 19.40 31.12
C ARG A 57 -1.83 19.06 30.38
N ILE A 58 -0.73 18.94 31.11
CA ILE A 58 0.55 18.46 30.57
C ILE A 58 0.71 16.99 30.97
N VAL A 59 0.84 16.11 29.98
CA VAL A 59 1.04 14.67 30.16
C VAL A 59 2.33 14.23 29.48
N GLY A 60 3.13 13.42 30.17
CA GLY A 60 4.32 12.78 29.61
C GLY A 60 4.06 11.29 29.39
N HIS A 61 4.71 10.71 28.39
CA HIS A 61 4.72 9.26 28.17
C HIS A 61 6.06 8.69 28.64
N ARG A 62 6.02 7.75 29.59
CA ARG A 62 7.20 7.02 30.05
C ARG A 62 7.20 5.63 29.44
N SER A 63 8.29 5.27 28.78
CA SER A 63 8.49 3.90 28.30
C SER A 63 8.50 2.93 29.49
N PRO A 64 7.81 1.78 29.42
CA PRO A 64 7.81 0.79 30.51
C PRO A 64 9.11 -0.02 30.59
N VAL A 65 10.03 0.16 29.64
CA VAL A 65 11.38 -0.45 29.62
C VAL A 65 12.44 0.52 30.14
#